data_AF-E4T377-F1
#
_entry.id   AF-E4T377-F1
#
_cell.length_a   1.000
_cell.length_b   1.000
_cell.length_c   1.000
_cell.angle_alpha   90.00
_cell.angle_beta   90.00
_cell.angle_gamma   90.00
#
_symmetry.space_group_name_H-M   'P 1'
#
loop_
_entity.id
_entity.type
_entity.pdbx_description
1 polymer ?
#
loop_
_entity_poly.entity_id
_entity_poly.type
_entity_poly.pdbx_seq_one_letter_code
_entity_poly.pdbx_strand_id
1 'polypeptide(L)'
;MELEELKNAWAQYDKKLTLNLKLNEEILRKMNLERSKKEMSTPLINEIISITAGIIFLLFIVSATIRYSYELKFLLPGIITSIIVTIWVYNSVSKIKLLSTIDYYDSPIVELQKSIHTFKQKYQKSKKFELYSIPAFAIAAAPVLGIGLRNFDIYEYPIRFIIVISLALLLGYPGQIWLYKNLYEKKLSNTTKFLDELNKFEQEE
;
A
#
# COMPACT_ATOMS: atom_id res chain seq x y z
N MET A 1 65.54 5.01 5.79
CA MET A 1 64.20 5.60 5.91
C MET A 1 64.31 6.76 6.86
N GLU A 2 64.25 7.96 6.30
CA GLU A 2 64.24 9.19 7.10
C GLU A 2 62.85 9.34 7.73
N LEU A 3 62.78 9.84 8.96
CA LEU A 3 61.53 10.02 9.72
C LEU A 3 60.43 10.73 8.91
N GLU A 4 60.84 11.62 8.00
CA GLU A 4 59.99 12.32 7.02
C GLU A 4 59.24 11.36 6.07
N GLU A 5 59.91 10.33 5.54
CA GLU A 5 59.31 9.36 4.62
C GLU A 5 58.22 8.55 5.33
N LEU A 6 58.46 8.17 6.59
CA LEU A 6 57.50 7.41 7.38
C LEU A 6 56.26 8.25 7.71
N LYS A 7 56.44 9.53 8.08
CA LYS A 7 55.34 10.47 8.32
C LYS A 7 54.51 10.70 7.06
N ASN A 8 55.16 10.89 5.91
CA ASN A 8 54.48 11.08 4.62
C ASN A 8 53.70 9.84 4.20
N ALA A 9 54.28 8.63 4.35
CA ALA A 9 53.58 7.39 4.09
C ALA A 9 52.35 7.22 4.98
N TRP A 10 52.48 7.51 6.28
CA TRP A 10 51.37 7.45 7.23
C TRP A 10 50.23 8.41 6.89
N ALA A 11 50.54 9.67 6.55
CA ALA A 11 49.54 10.66 6.16
C ALA A 11 48.81 10.27 4.86
N GLN A 12 49.51 9.65 3.90
CA GLN A 12 48.89 9.13 2.67
C GLN A 12 47.96 7.95 2.96
N TYR A 13 48.36 7.03 3.86
CA TYR A 13 47.52 5.93 4.30
C TYR A 13 46.26 6.41 5.03
N ASP A 14 46.40 7.38 5.93
CA ASP A 14 45.27 7.96 6.68
C ASP A 14 44.26 8.66 5.75
N LYS A 15 44.76 9.44 4.77
CA LYS A 15 43.92 10.06 3.74
C LYS A 15 43.18 9.02 2.90
N LYS A 16 43.87 7.94 2.49
CA LYS A 16 43.26 6.85 1.71
C LYS A 16 42.22 6.09 2.53
N LEU A 17 42.49 5.86 3.82
CA LEU A 17 41.56 5.21 4.73
C LEU A 17 40.29 6.05 4.90
N THR A 18 40.45 7.35 5.19
CA THR A 18 39.32 8.30 5.33
C THR A 18 38.48 8.36 4.06
N LEU A 19 39.11 8.39 2.88
CA LEU A 19 38.39 8.43 1.60
C LEU A 19 37.63 7.13 1.34
N ASN A 20 38.23 5.97 1.67
CA ASN A 20 37.55 4.68 1.56
C ASN A 20 36.38 4.56 2.54
N LEU A 21 36.51 5.06 3.77
CA LEU A 21 35.41 5.06 4.76
C LEU A 21 34.21 5.85 4.23
N LYS A 22 34.44 7.10 3.80
CA LYS A 22 33.39 7.95 3.20
C LYS A 22 32.73 7.30 1.98
N LEU A 23 33.53 6.70 1.10
CA LEU A 23 32.99 6.01 -0.07
C LEU A 23 32.12 4.81 0.33
N ASN A 24 32.56 4.02 1.31
CA ASN A 24 31.81 2.87 1.80
C ASN A 24 30.49 3.30 2.46
N GLU A 25 30.50 4.37 3.24
CA GLU A 25 29.31 4.97 3.85
C GLU A 25 28.31 5.45 2.80
N GLU A 26 28.78 6.19 1.79
CA GLU A 26 27.92 6.64 0.69
C GLU A 26 27.29 5.45 -0.07
N ILE A 27 28.07 4.39 -0.31
CA ILE A 27 27.58 3.16 -0.96
C ILE A 27 26.52 2.48 -0.09
N LEU A 28 26.79 2.28 1.21
CA LEU A 28 25.85 1.70 2.15
C LEU A 28 24.56 2.53 2.23
N ARG A 29 24.71 3.85 2.29
CA ARG A 29 23.59 4.78 2.33
C ARG A 29 22.71 4.63 1.09
N LYS A 30 23.32 4.69 -0.09
CA LYS A 30 22.61 4.54 -1.37
C LYS A 30 21.94 3.17 -1.48
N MET A 31 22.61 2.09 -1.08
CA MET A 31 22.04 0.74 -1.10
C MET A 31 20.80 0.62 -0.22
N ASN A 32 20.83 1.17 1.00
CA ASN A 32 19.69 1.11 1.92
C ASN A 32 18.52 1.99 1.47
N LEU A 33 18.80 3.17 0.89
CA LEU A 33 17.78 4.03 0.29
C LEU A 33 17.14 3.38 -0.95
N GLU A 34 17.92 2.77 -1.82
CA GLU A 34 17.41 2.01 -2.97
C GLU A 34 16.55 0.81 -2.55
N ARG A 35 16.98 0.07 -1.52
CA ARG A 35 16.18 -1.02 -0.93
C ARG A 35 14.86 -0.50 -0.36
N SER A 36 14.89 0.61 0.37
CA SER A 36 13.70 1.26 0.92
C SER A 36 12.72 1.67 -0.17
N LYS A 37 13.22 2.33 -1.22
CA LYS A 37 12.43 2.71 -2.40
C LYS A 37 11.81 1.50 -3.09
N LYS A 38 12.58 0.42 -3.26
CA LYS A 38 12.12 -0.83 -3.87
C LYS A 38 11.05 -1.54 -3.04
N GLU A 39 11.17 -1.54 -1.70
CA GLU A 39 10.13 -2.12 -0.85
C GLU A 39 8.84 -1.29 -0.92
N MET A 40 8.94 0.04 -0.99
CA MET A 40 7.79 0.95 -1.07
C MET A 40 7.15 1.05 -2.46
N SER A 41 7.83 0.63 -3.53
CA SER A 41 7.22 0.54 -4.86
C SER A 41 6.14 -0.53 -4.95
N THR A 42 6.23 -1.60 -4.15
CA THR A 42 5.22 -2.67 -4.14
C THR A 42 3.85 -2.16 -3.65
N PRO A 43 3.74 -1.50 -2.48
CA PRO A 43 2.50 -0.80 -2.07
C PRO A 43 2.00 0.19 -3.12
N LEU A 44 2.89 0.97 -3.74
CA LEU A 44 2.51 1.96 -4.75
C LEU A 44 1.84 1.32 -5.97
N ILE A 45 2.47 0.28 -6.54
CA ILE A 45 1.92 -0.46 -7.68
C ILE A 45 0.59 -1.10 -7.31
N ASN A 46 0.47 -1.65 -6.10
CA ASN A 46 -0.78 -2.24 -5.64
C ASN A 46 -1.92 -1.21 -5.54
N GLU A 47 -1.64 0.00 -5.05
CA GLU A 47 -2.64 1.07 -5.02
C GLU A 47 -3.06 1.52 -6.43
N ILE A 48 -2.12 1.59 -7.39
CA ILE A 48 -2.43 1.90 -8.79
C ILE A 48 -3.38 0.85 -9.37
N ILE A 49 -3.04 -0.43 -9.20
CA ILE A 49 -3.90 -1.55 -9.64
C ILE A 49 -5.27 -1.49 -8.96
N SER A 50 -5.30 -1.18 -7.66
CA SER A 50 -6.55 -1.09 -6.89
C SER A 50 -7.46 0.04 -7.38
N ILE A 51 -6.90 1.19 -7.76
CA ILE A 51 -7.68 2.29 -8.37
C ILE A 51 -8.22 1.87 -9.73
N THR A 52 -7.38 1.29 -10.59
CA THR A 52 -7.83 0.86 -11.93
C THR A 52 -8.95 -0.16 -11.82
N ALA A 53 -8.77 -1.18 -10.98
CA ALA A 53 -9.80 -2.20 -10.72
C ALA A 53 -11.06 -1.58 -10.09
N GLY A 54 -10.89 -0.68 -9.12
CA GLY A 54 -12.00 0.01 -8.45
C GLY A 54 -12.83 0.89 -9.38
N ILE A 55 -12.19 1.62 -10.30
CA ILE A 55 -12.89 2.44 -11.30
C ILE A 55 -13.66 1.56 -12.27
N ILE A 56 -13.05 0.50 -12.80
CA ILE A 56 -13.72 -0.45 -13.72
C ILE A 56 -14.93 -1.08 -13.02
N PHE A 57 -14.76 -1.51 -11.77
CA PHE A 57 -15.83 -2.08 -10.98
C PHE A 57 -16.95 -1.06 -10.69
N LEU A 58 -16.60 0.18 -10.36
CA LEU A 58 -17.56 1.25 -10.13
C LEU A 58 -18.40 1.54 -11.37
N LEU A 59 -17.77 1.63 -12.55
CA LEU A 59 -18.47 1.83 -13.82
C LEU A 59 -19.45 0.69 -14.10
N PHE A 60 -19.03 -0.56 -13.85
CA PHE A 60 -19.90 -1.72 -13.97
C PHE A 60 -21.11 -1.64 -13.04
N ILE A 61 -20.89 -1.40 -11.75
CA ILE A 61 -21.96 -1.32 -10.74
C ILE A 61 -22.92 -0.18 -11.06
N VAL A 62 -22.43 1.00 -11.41
CA VAL A 62 -23.28 2.15 -11.77
C VAL A 62 -24.11 1.83 -13.01
N SER A 63 -23.50 1.24 -14.05
CA SER A 63 -24.21 0.82 -15.26
C SER A 63 -25.32 -0.19 -14.96
N ALA A 64 -25.03 -1.23 -14.17
CA ALA A 64 -26.01 -2.21 -13.74
C ALA A 64 -27.13 -1.57 -12.91
N THR A 65 -26.79 -0.67 -12.00
CA THR A 65 -27.75 0.04 -11.14
C THR A 65 -28.71 0.90 -11.95
N ILE A 66 -28.21 1.64 -12.96
CA ILE A 66 -29.05 2.45 -13.85
C ILE A 66 -30.00 1.55 -14.66
N ARG A 67 -29.49 0.44 -15.19
CA ARG A 67 -30.28 -0.51 -15.99
C ARG A 67 -31.44 -1.11 -15.20
N TYR A 68 -31.23 -1.44 -13.94
CA TYR A 68 -32.22 -2.06 -13.05
C TYR A 68 -32.84 -1.07 -12.05
N SER A 69 -32.79 0.22 -12.35
CA SER A 69 -33.21 1.31 -11.45
C SER A 69 -34.71 1.31 -11.13
N TYR A 70 -35.53 0.71 -11.99
CA TYR A 70 -36.98 0.58 -11.78
C TYR A 70 -37.35 -0.26 -10.56
N GLU A 71 -36.45 -1.15 -10.10
CA GLU A 71 -36.69 -2.02 -8.96
C GLU A 71 -35.85 -1.56 -7.76
N LEU A 72 -36.52 -1.06 -6.71
CA LEU A 72 -35.86 -0.52 -5.51
C LEU A 72 -34.90 -1.51 -4.84
N LYS A 73 -35.20 -2.81 -4.93
CA LYS A 73 -34.36 -3.89 -4.40
C LYS A 73 -32.99 -3.99 -5.07
N PHE A 74 -32.79 -3.43 -6.27
CA PHE A 74 -31.49 -3.34 -6.93
C PHE A 74 -30.89 -1.93 -6.87
N LEU A 75 -31.73 -0.90 -6.85
CA LEU A 75 -31.30 0.50 -6.78
C LEU A 75 -30.55 0.80 -5.47
N LEU A 76 -31.14 0.48 -4.30
CA LEU A 76 -30.52 0.80 -3.01
C LEU A 76 -29.18 0.08 -2.80
N PRO A 77 -29.05 -1.25 -3.02
CA PRO A 77 -27.77 -1.92 -2.89
C PRO A 77 -26.72 -1.41 -3.90
N GLY A 78 -27.13 -1.03 -5.10
CA GLY A 78 -26.25 -0.42 -6.11
C GLY A 78 -25.67 0.93 -5.68
N ILE A 79 -26.49 1.80 -5.12
CA ILE A 79 -26.04 3.09 -4.57
C ILE A 79 -25.07 2.87 -3.41
N ILE A 80 -25.43 2.01 -2.45
CA ILE A 80 -24.58 1.71 -1.28
C ILE A 80 -23.22 1.15 -1.72
N THR A 81 -23.23 0.18 -2.65
CA THR A 81 -22.01 -0.40 -3.21
C THR A 81 -21.15 0.66 -3.89
N SER A 82 -21.76 1.54 -4.68
CA SER A 82 -21.06 2.63 -5.37
C SER A 82 -20.39 3.59 -4.39
N ILE A 83 -21.06 3.95 -3.29
CA ILE A 83 -20.50 4.81 -2.23
C ILE A 83 -19.29 4.14 -1.58
N ILE A 84 -19.40 2.86 -1.19
CA ILE A 84 -18.31 2.12 -0.54
C ILE A 84 -17.08 2.06 -1.46
N VAL A 85 -17.28 1.68 -2.72
CA VAL A 85 -16.19 1.58 -3.71
C VAL A 85 -15.55 2.94 -3.96
N THR A 86 -16.35 4.01 -4.04
CA THR A 86 -15.84 5.39 -4.20
C THR A 86 -14.93 5.78 -3.03
N ILE A 87 -15.32 5.45 -1.79
CA ILE A 87 -14.49 5.72 -0.61
C ILE A 87 -13.20 4.90 -0.66
N TRP A 88 -13.24 3.64 -1.11
CA TRP A 88 -12.03 2.82 -1.28
C TRP A 88 -11.08 3.43 -2.32
N VAL A 89 -11.59 3.81 -3.49
CA VAL A 89 -10.79 4.49 -4.55
C VAL A 89 -10.19 5.79 -4.02
N TYR A 90 -10.97 6.62 -3.32
CA TYR A 90 -10.47 7.86 -2.70
C TYR A 90 -9.34 7.61 -1.69
N ASN A 91 -9.47 6.57 -0.86
CA ASN A 91 -8.43 6.17 0.08
C ASN A 91 -7.16 5.70 -0.66
N SER A 92 -7.30 4.96 -1.76
CA SER A 92 -6.17 4.57 -2.61
C SER A 92 -5.46 5.75 -3.25
N VAL A 93 -6.20 6.72 -3.82
CA VAL A 93 -5.63 7.96 -4.36
C VAL A 93 -4.85 8.72 -3.28
N SER A 94 -5.41 8.81 -2.07
CA SER A 94 -4.74 9.47 -0.94
C SER A 94 -3.43 8.76 -0.55
N LYS A 95 -3.41 7.42 -0.57
CA LYS A 95 -2.22 6.61 -0.29
C LYS A 95 -1.14 6.79 -1.37
N ILE A 96 -1.53 6.81 -2.65
CA ILE A 96 -0.60 7.08 -3.77
C ILE A 96 0.03 8.45 -3.61
N LYS A 97 -0.76 9.48 -3.34
CA LYS A 97 -0.26 10.85 -3.18
C LYS A 97 0.85 10.92 -2.12
N LEU A 98 0.66 10.24 -0.99
CA LEU A 98 1.67 10.19 0.07
C LEU A 98 2.94 9.43 -0.36
N LEU A 99 2.80 8.34 -1.11
CA LEU A 99 3.93 7.54 -1.59
C LEU A 99 4.72 8.22 -2.70
N SER A 100 4.05 8.95 -3.59
CA SER A 100 4.67 9.63 -4.73
C SER A 100 5.44 10.88 -4.33
N THR A 101 5.14 11.47 -3.17
CA THR A 101 5.84 12.65 -2.65
C THR A 101 7.08 12.30 -1.82
N ILE A 102 7.36 11.02 -1.58
CA ILE A 102 8.52 10.62 -0.79
C ILE A 102 9.78 10.76 -1.65
N ASP A 103 10.63 11.70 -1.27
CA ASP A 103 11.97 11.81 -1.81
C ASP A 103 12.93 10.94 -1.00
N TYR A 104 13.59 10.01 -1.69
CA TYR A 104 14.49 9.04 -1.08
C TYR A 104 15.96 9.47 -1.14
N TYR A 105 16.33 10.42 -2.00
CA TYR A 105 17.74 10.73 -2.26
C TYR A 105 18.14 12.08 -1.68
N ASP A 106 17.26 13.08 -1.76
CA ASP A 106 17.60 14.46 -1.37
C ASP A 106 17.08 14.85 0.02
N SER A 107 16.27 14.00 0.67
CA SER A 107 15.75 14.26 2.02
C SER A 107 16.64 13.69 3.14
N PRO A 108 16.74 14.38 4.29
CA PRO A 108 17.30 13.82 5.52
C PRO A 108 16.59 12.54 5.96
N ILE A 109 17.31 11.60 6.59
CA ILE A 109 16.75 10.31 7.05
C ILE A 109 15.53 10.51 7.95
N VAL A 110 15.60 11.49 8.86
CA VAL A 110 14.52 11.81 9.80
C VAL A 110 13.24 12.23 9.07
N GLU A 111 13.37 13.00 7.99
CA GLU A 111 12.22 13.40 7.17
C GLU A 111 11.63 12.22 6.39
N LEU A 112 12.50 11.34 5.89
CA LEU A 112 12.09 10.11 5.22
C LEU A 112 11.34 9.18 6.18
N GLN A 113 11.85 8.98 7.40
CA GLN A 113 11.18 8.22 8.46
C GLN A 113 9.81 8.83 8.81
N LYS A 114 9.72 10.17 8.92
CA LYS A 114 8.46 10.88 9.17
C LYS A 114 7.45 10.68 8.04
N SER A 115 7.90 10.70 6.79
CA SER A 115 7.07 10.45 5.60
C SER A 115 6.53 9.02 5.57
N ILE A 116 7.39 8.03 5.82
CA ILE A 116 7.00 6.61 5.93
C ILE A 116 6.04 6.41 7.11
N HIS A 117 6.27 7.06 8.24
CA HIS A 117 5.38 7.01 9.40
C HIS A 117 3.99 7.60 9.08
N THR A 118 3.94 8.73 8.39
CA THR A 118 2.70 9.38 7.95
C THR A 118 1.90 8.46 7.03
N PHE A 119 2.57 7.82 6.06
CA PHE A 119 1.95 6.80 5.22
C PHE A 119 1.43 5.62 6.05
N LYS A 120 2.22 5.09 6.99
CA LYS A 120 1.81 3.99 7.88
C LYS A 120 0.54 4.32 8.66
N GLN A 121 0.42 5.53 9.19
CA GLN A 121 -0.80 5.97 9.89
C GLN A 121 -2.02 6.01 8.97
N LYS A 122 -1.88 6.58 7.76
CA LYS A 122 -2.96 6.61 6.76
C LYS A 122 -3.37 5.19 6.36
N TYR A 123 -2.39 4.34 6.06
CA TYR A 123 -2.59 2.93 5.74
C TYR A 123 -3.39 2.20 6.83
N GLN A 124 -3.01 2.35 8.10
CA GLN A 124 -3.72 1.67 9.20
C GLN A 124 -5.18 2.12 9.34
N LYS A 125 -5.45 3.42 9.17
CA LYS A 125 -6.83 3.94 9.18
C LYS A 125 -7.64 3.37 8.01
N SER A 126 -7.07 3.39 6.80
CA SER A 126 -7.72 2.84 5.60
C SER A 126 -7.94 1.33 5.72
N LYS A 127 -6.95 0.56 6.20
CA LYS A 127 -7.07 -0.89 6.44
C LYS A 127 -8.24 -1.22 7.36
N LYS A 128 -8.39 -0.49 8.48
CA LYS A 128 -9.51 -0.70 9.41
C LYS A 128 -10.84 -0.46 8.70
N PHE A 129 -10.98 0.65 8.01
CA PHE A 129 -12.20 0.98 7.27
C PHE A 129 -12.53 -0.06 6.18
N GLU A 130 -11.54 -0.43 5.36
CA GLU A 130 -11.69 -1.42 4.30
C GLU A 130 -12.12 -2.78 4.88
N LEU A 131 -11.48 -3.27 5.95
CA LEU A 131 -11.88 -4.53 6.60
C LEU A 131 -13.29 -4.50 7.21
N TYR A 132 -13.66 -3.41 7.90
CA TYR A 132 -15.00 -3.30 8.49
C TYR A 132 -16.11 -3.11 7.45
N SER A 133 -15.78 -2.58 6.27
CA SER A 133 -16.75 -2.39 5.19
C SER A 133 -16.96 -3.63 4.32
N ILE A 134 -16.11 -4.67 4.42
CA ILE A 134 -16.27 -5.92 3.65
C ILE A 134 -17.65 -6.58 3.83
N PRO A 135 -18.19 -6.77 5.05
CA PRO A 135 -19.52 -7.38 5.21
C PRO A 135 -20.63 -6.56 4.57
N ALA A 136 -20.62 -5.25 4.78
CA ALA A 136 -21.59 -4.34 4.16
C ALA A 136 -21.48 -4.37 2.64
N PHE A 137 -20.26 -4.38 2.11
CA PHE A 137 -19.98 -4.49 0.68
C PHE A 137 -20.50 -5.81 0.11
N ALA A 138 -20.21 -6.95 0.73
CA ALA A 138 -20.63 -8.26 0.25
C ALA A 138 -22.16 -8.37 0.15
N ILE A 139 -22.87 -7.86 1.16
CA ILE A 139 -24.34 -7.85 1.20
C ILE A 139 -24.91 -6.91 0.13
N ALA A 140 -24.37 -5.69 0.01
CA ALA A 140 -24.88 -4.68 -0.91
C ALA A 140 -24.53 -4.99 -2.38
N ALA A 141 -23.35 -5.55 -2.65
CA ALA A 141 -22.90 -5.83 -4.01
C ALA A 141 -23.57 -7.07 -4.58
N ALA A 142 -23.88 -8.07 -3.75
CA ALA A 142 -24.37 -9.37 -4.21
C ALA A 142 -25.60 -9.26 -5.14
N PRO A 143 -26.71 -8.57 -4.78
CA PRO A 143 -27.89 -8.46 -5.65
C PRO A 143 -27.58 -7.85 -7.03
N VAL A 144 -26.76 -6.80 -7.05
CA VAL A 144 -26.39 -6.07 -8.27
C VAL A 144 -25.47 -6.91 -9.16
N LEU A 145 -24.54 -7.64 -8.55
CA LEU A 145 -23.67 -8.57 -9.28
C LEU A 145 -24.46 -9.76 -9.83
N GLY A 146 -25.42 -10.30 -9.08
CA GLY A 146 -26.28 -11.41 -9.51
C GLY A 146 -27.07 -11.04 -10.76
N ILE A 147 -27.78 -9.90 -10.72
CA ILE A 147 -28.57 -9.44 -11.86
C ILE A 147 -27.69 -8.93 -13.01
N GLY A 148 -26.61 -8.21 -12.72
CA GLY A 148 -25.75 -7.60 -13.73
C GLY A 148 -24.90 -8.60 -14.51
N LEU A 149 -24.43 -9.68 -13.88
CA LEU A 149 -23.55 -10.68 -14.54
C LEU A 149 -24.31 -11.88 -15.09
N ARG A 150 -25.42 -12.28 -14.45
CA ARG A 150 -26.11 -13.54 -14.74
C ARG A 150 -27.62 -13.39 -14.97
N ASN A 151 -28.16 -12.17 -15.00
CA ASN A 151 -29.61 -11.90 -15.02
C ASN A 151 -30.35 -12.71 -13.95
N PHE A 152 -29.71 -12.87 -12.79
CA PHE A 152 -30.20 -13.72 -11.71
C PHE A 152 -30.69 -12.86 -10.55
N ASP A 153 -31.98 -12.95 -10.23
CA ASP A 153 -32.52 -12.33 -9.03
C ASP A 153 -32.18 -13.19 -7.80
N ILE A 154 -31.26 -12.65 -7.00
CA ILE A 154 -30.79 -13.27 -5.77
C ILE A 154 -31.88 -13.32 -4.69
N TYR A 155 -32.87 -12.42 -4.73
CA TYR A 155 -33.95 -12.37 -3.74
C TYR A 155 -34.96 -13.51 -3.90
N GLU A 156 -35.07 -14.11 -5.09
CA GLU A 156 -35.92 -15.27 -5.33
C GLU A 156 -35.38 -16.54 -4.66
N TYR A 157 -34.08 -16.59 -4.33
CA TYR A 157 -33.41 -17.76 -3.78
C TYR A 157 -32.60 -17.41 -2.51
N PRO A 158 -33.26 -17.19 -1.36
CA PRO A 158 -32.62 -16.71 -0.13
C PRO A 158 -31.51 -17.65 0.39
N ILE A 159 -31.65 -18.96 0.21
CA ILE A 159 -30.61 -19.93 0.59
C ILE A 159 -29.34 -19.71 -0.23
N ARG A 160 -29.46 -19.47 -1.54
CA ARG A 160 -28.32 -19.20 -2.42
C ARG A 160 -27.65 -17.88 -2.07
N PHE A 161 -28.43 -16.86 -1.72
CA PHE A 161 -27.90 -15.57 -1.25
C PHE A 161 -26.99 -15.75 -0.03
N ILE A 162 -27.47 -16.47 0.98
CA ILE A 162 -26.69 -16.75 2.21
C ILE A 162 -25.41 -17.49 1.85
N ILE A 163 -25.48 -18.54 1.01
CA ILE A 163 -24.30 -19.31 0.59
C ILE A 163 -23.27 -18.40 -0.12
N VAL A 164 -23.70 -17.55 -1.05
CA VAL A 164 -22.81 -16.64 -1.79
C VAL A 164 -22.13 -15.65 -0.85
N ILE A 165 -22.87 -15.03 0.07
CA ILE A 165 -22.29 -14.10 1.05
C ILE A 165 -21.34 -14.83 1.99
N SER A 166 -21.74 -15.98 2.54
CA SER A 166 -20.89 -16.77 3.43
C SER A 166 -19.58 -17.16 2.75
N LEU A 167 -19.63 -17.61 1.49
CA LEU A 167 -18.43 -17.91 0.71
C LEU A 167 -17.58 -16.66 0.43
N ALA A 168 -18.22 -15.54 0.06
CA ALA A 168 -17.52 -14.28 -0.19
C ALA A 168 -16.79 -13.77 1.07
N LEU A 169 -17.40 -13.91 2.25
CA LEU A 169 -16.77 -13.53 3.51
C LEU A 169 -15.69 -14.52 3.93
N LEU A 170 -15.95 -15.82 3.83
CA LEU A 170 -15.02 -16.87 4.24
C LEU A 170 -13.74 -16.87 3.40
N LEU A 171 -13.84 -16.57 2.10
CA LEU A 171 -12.68 -16.50 1.20
C LEU A 171 -12.11 -15.07 1.12
N GLY A 172 -12.97 -14.07 0.99
CA GLY A 172 -12.56 -12.68 0.77
C GLY A 172 -11.88 -12.08 2.00
N TYR A 173 -12.39 -12.35 3.21
CA TYR A 173 -11.85 -11.74 4.43
C TYR A 173 -10.42 -12.24 4.76
N PRO A 174 -10.11 -13.55 4.78
CA PRO A 174 -8.74 -14.02 4.96
C PRO A 174 -7.81 -13.62 3.82
N GLY A 175 -8.31 -13.64 2.58
CA GLY A 175 -7.55 -13.20 1.41
C GLY A 175 -7.10 -11.74 1.53
N GLN A 176 -8.01 -10.86 1.97
CA GLN A 176 -7.69 -9.45 2.19
C GLN A 176 -6.67 -9.25 3.32
N ILE A 177 -6.81 -9.98 4.43
CA ILE A 177 -5.82 -9.93 5.53
C ILE A 177 -4.44 -10.36 5.04
N TRP A 178 -4.38 -11.42 4.24
CA TRP A 178 -3.12 -11.90 3.66
C TRP A 178 -2.49 -10.87 2.73
N LEU A 179 -3.28 -10.22 1.87
CA LEU A 179 -2.83 -9.15 0.98
C LEU A 179 -2.23 -7.99 1.79
N TYR A 180 -2.91 -7.51 2.84
CA TYR A 180 -2.38 -6.46 3.71
C TYR A 180 -1.07 -6.85 4.39
N LYS A 181 -0.98 -8.08 4.90
CA LYS A 181 0.22 -8.57 5.58
C LYS A 181 1.43 -8.60 4.63
N ASN A 182 1.24 -9.13 3.42
CA ASN A 182 2.35 -9.37 2.50
C ASN A 182 2.73 -8.14 1.67
N LEU A 183 1.74 -7.39 1.18
CA LEU A 183 1.97 -6.26 0.27
C LEU A 183 2.24 -4.94 1.00
N TYR A 184 1.83 -4.80 2.26
CA TYR A 184 1.99 -3.56 3.03
C TYR A 184 2.80 -3.75 4.30
N GLU A 185 2.36 -4.59 5.24
CA GLU A 185 3.00 -4.65 6.57
C GLU A 185 4.44 -5.11 6.51
N LYS A 186 4.71 -6.18 5.76
CA LYS A 186 6.07 -6.66 5.54
C LYS A 186 6.95 -5.60 4.88
N LYS A 187 6.42 -4.92 3.85
CA LYS A 187 7.12 -3.87 3.11
C LYS A 187 7.45 -2.66 3.97
N LEU A 188 6.48 -2.17 4.73
CA LEU A 188 6.67 -1.08 5.68
C LEU A 188 7.68 -1.43 6.76
N SER A 189 7.60 -2.64 7.32
CA SER A 189 8.54 -3.08 8.35
C SER A 189 9.97 -3.18 7.83
N ASN A 190 10.17 -3.64 6.59
CA ASN A 190 11.50 -3.70 5.98
C ASN A 190 12.06 -2.30 5.76
N THR A 191 11.25 -1.39 5.20
CA THR A 191 11.64 0.01 4.99
C THR A 191 12.04 0.68 6.30
N THR A 192 11.24 0.54 7.37
CA THR A 192 11.60 1.13 8.66
C THR A 192 12.91 0.57 9.20
N LYS A 193 13.16 -0.74 9.07
CA LYS A 193 14.42 -1.35 9.51
C LYS A 193 15.63 -0.79 8.75
N PHE A 194 15.53 -0.65 7.42
CA PHE A 194 16.62 -0.09 6.62
C PHE A 194 16.92 1.37 6.99
N LEU A 195 15.89 2.16 7.30
CA LEU A 195 16.08 3.54 7.73
C LEU A 195 16.62 3.64 9.17
N ASP A 196 16.21 2.75 10.05
CA ASP A 196 16.72 2.70 11.43
C ASP A 196 18.20 2.27 11.47
N GLU A 197 18.60 1.34 10.59
CA GLU A 197 20.02 0.99 10.39
C GLU A 197 20.81 2.22 9.93
N LEU A 198 20.29 2.94 8.94
CA LEU A 198 20.90 4.16 8.41
C LEU A 198 21.09 5.24 9.48
N ASN A 199 20.06 5.48 10.30
CA ASN A 199 20.08 6.48 11.35
C ASN A 199 21.06 6.14 12.49
N LYS A 200 21.30 4.86 12.76
CA LYS A 200 22.32 4.45 13.74
C LYS A 200 23.72 4.77 13.25
N PHE A 201 24.02 4.50 11.99
CA PHE A 201 25.32 4.84 11.41
C PHE A 201 25.58 6.36 11.43
N GLU A 202 24.58 7.20 11.16
CA GLU A 202 24.73 8.67 11.25
C GLU A 202 24.87 9.19 12.69
N GLN A 203 24.51 8.42 13.72
CA GLN A 203 24.60 8.82 15.14
C GLN A 203 25.87 8.31 15.84
N GLU A 204 26.57 7.34 15.24
CA GLU A 204 27.82 6.76 15.76
C GLU A 204 29.09 7.52 15.27
N GLU A 205 28.94 8.47 14.34
CA GLU A 205 29.93 9.52 14.01
C GLU A 205 29.80 10.76 14.93
#